data_AF-A0A3E3K0X9-F1
#
_entry.id   AF-A0A3E3K0X9-F1
#
_cell.length_a   1.000
_cell.length_b   1.000
_cell.length_c   1.000
_cell.angle_alpha   90.00
_cell.angle_beta   90.00
_cell.angle_gamma   90.00
#
_symmetry.space_group_name_H-M   'P 1'
#
loop_
_entity.id
_entity.type
_entity.pdbx_description
1 polymer ?
#
loop_
_entity_poly.entity_id
_entity_poly.type
_entity_poly.pdbx_seq_one_letter_code
_entity_poly.pdbx_strand_id
1 'polypeptide(L)'
;MIPAMNSCKKEKYIGIRLSEKEYQMVKSEAEHDPDCRSKSGTINISKFIRNRVLMPERNAIRVERKMEDLIFQIRKIGINIHQVTRKMDSEFGELSDIQVLKEEQKKIEDLLKELIQLYARR
;
A
#
# COMPACT_ATOMS: atom_id res chain seq x y z
N MET A 1 -9.50 19.53 15.92
CA MET A 1 -9.89 18.51 16.90
C MET A 1 -11.08 17.75 16.35
N ILE A 2 -10.91 16.48 15.97
CA ILE A 2 -12.04 15.63 15.56
C ILE A 2 -12.74 15.19 16.86
N PRO A 3 -14.06 15.39 17.02
CA PRO A 3 -14.75 15.00 18.25
C PRO A 3 -14.56 13.50 18.46
N ALA A 4 -14.23 13.09 19.69
CA ALA A 4 -14.28 11.69 20.06
C ALA A 4 -15.73 11.23 19.92
N MET A 5 -16.06 10.55 18.80
CA MET A 5 -17.33 9.87 18.65
C MET A 5 -17.44 8.88 19.80
N ASN A 6 -18.37 9.14 20.72
CA ASN A 6 -18.80 8.18 21.73
C ASN A 6 -18.97 6.83 21.05
N SER A 7 -18.30 5.80 21.60
CA SER A 7 -18.28 4.45 21.03
C SER A 7 -19.66 3.82 21.10
N CYS A 8 -20.51 4.16 20.13
CA CYS A 8 -21.82 3.54 19.98
C CYS A 8 -21.60 2.02 19.81
N LYS A 9 -22.19 1.24 20.73
CA LYS A 9 -22.04 -0.21 20.75
C LYS A 9 -22.59 -0.77 19.44
N LYS A 10 -21.81 -1.64 18.79
CA LYS A 10 -22.19 -2.22 17.49
C LYS A 10 -23.14 -3.39 17.74
N GLU A 11 -24.44 -3.11 17.74
CA GLU A 11 -25.49 -4.07 18.16
C GLU A 11 -26.08 -4.88 17.01
N LYS A 12 -25.99 -4.39 15.77
CA LYS A 12 -26.54 -5.08 14.60
C LYS A 12 -25.51 -6.04 13.99
N TYR A 13 -25.93 -7.28 13.77
CA TYR A 13 -25.14 -8.31 13.11
C TYR A 13 -25.61 -8.52 11.67
N ILE A 14 -24.65 -8.64 10.75
CA ILE A 14 -24.88 -9.02 9.35
C ILE A 14 -24.04 -10.26 9.08
N GLY A 15 -24.70 -11.38 8.80
CA GLY A 15 -24.05 -12.60 8.36
C GLY A 15 -23.83 -12.59 6.86
N ILE A 16 -22.65 -12.99 6.40
CA ILE A 16 -22.31 -13.12 4.98
C ILE A 16 -21.98 -14.59 4.73
N ARG A 17 -22.54 -15.17 3.67
CA ARG A 17 -22.16 -16.51 3.21
C ARG A 17 -21.07 -16.38 2.15
N LEU A 18 -19.97 -17.09 2.35
CA LEU A 18 -18.81 -17.11 1.46
C LEU A 18 -18.45 -18.57 1.17
N SER A 19 -18.03 -18.84 -0.05
CA SER A 19 -17.24 -20.03 -0.35
C SER A 19 -15.86 -19.95 0.33
N GLU A 20 -15.19 -21.10 0.47
CA GLU A 20 -13.84 -21.13 1.05
C GLU A 20 -12.87 -20.22 0.29
N LYS A 21 -12.97 -20.18 -1.05
CA LYS A 21 -12.15 -19.32 -1.90
C LYS A 21 -12.37 -17.84 -1.58
N GLU A 22 -13.62 -17.40 -1.47
CA GLU A 22 -13.95 -16.01 -1.15
C GLU A 22 -13.51 -15.64 0.27
N TYR A 23 -13.65 -16.56 1.22
CA TYR A 23 -13.17 -16.36 2.59
C TYR A 23 -11.66 -16.16 2.65
N GLN A 24 -10.88 -17.00 1.95
CA GLN A 24 -9.42 -16.84 1.89
C GLN A 24 -9.00 -15.52 1.22
N MET A 25 -9.71 -15.09 0.17
CA MET A 25 -9.46 -13.78 -0.45
C MET A 25 -9.68 -12.63 0.55
N VAL A 26 -10.80 -12.64 1.29
CA VAL A 26 -11.10 -11.61 2.29
C VAL A 26 -10.08 -11.63 3.43
N LYS A 27 -9.69 -12.81 3.90
CA LYS A 27 -8.70 -12.97 4.96
C LYS A 27 -7.33 -12.45 4.54
N SER A 28 -6.86 -12.82 3.35
CA SER A 28 -5.59 -12.36 2.80
C SER A 28 -5.55 -10.84 2.67
N GLU A 29 -6.61 -10.21 2.16
CA GLU A 29 -6.69 -8.75 2.08
C GLU A 29 -6.67 -8.08 3.47
N ALA A 30 -7.35 -8.68 4.45
CA ALA A 30 -7.37 -8.17 5.82
C ALA A 30 -6.00 -8.31 6.52
N GLU A 31 -5.19 -9.30 6.18
CA GLU A 31 -3.83 -9.51 6.71
C GLU A 31 -2.84 -8.41 6.29
N HIS A 32 -3.04 -7.88 5.08
CA HIS A 32 -2.25 -6.80 4.50
C HIS A 32 -2.72 -5.40 4.94
N ASP A 33 -3.85 -5.31 5.66
CA ASP A 33 -4.35 -4.05 6.19
C ASP A 33 -3.85 -3.81 7.63
N PRO A 34 -2.91 -2.86 7.85
CA PRO A 34 -2.32 -2.63 9.16
C PRO A 34 -3.34 -2.15 10.20
N ASP A 35 -4.44 -1.52 9.78
CA ASP A 35 -5.52 -1.11 10.70
C ASP A 35 -6.33 -2.30 11.20
N CYS A 36 -6.19 -3.48 10.59
CA CYS A 36 -7.00 -4.66 10.89
C CYS A 36 -6.33 -5.65 11.84
N ARG A 37 -5.08 -5.43 12.25
CA ARG A 37 -4.46 -6.22 13.32
C ARG A 37 -4.91 -5.74 14.70
N SER A 38 -5.35 -6.67 15.54
CA SER A 38 -5.60 -6.40 16.95
C SER A 38 -4.28 -6.21 17.71
N LYS A 39 -4.36 -5.69 18.94
CA LYS A 39 -3.21 -5.63 19.86
C LYS A 39 -2.61 -7.01 20.17
N SER A 40 -3.38 -8.09 19.97
CA SER A 40 -2.94 -9.48 20.14
C SER A 40 -2.41 -10.13 18.86
N GLY A 41 -2.29 -9.36 17.76
CA GLY A 41 -1.81 -9.87 16.47
C GLY A 41 -2.86 -10.62 15.64
N THR A 42 -4.08 -10.76 16.13
CA THR A 42 -5.18 -11.44 15.42
C THR A 42 -5.81 -10.51 14.38
N ILE A 43 -6.14 -11.05 13.20
CA ILE A 43 -6.77 -10.28 12.12
C ILE A 43 -8.26 -10.07 12.40
N ASN A 44 -8.71 -8.82 12.32
CA ASN A 44 -10.10 -8.45 12.51
C ASN A 44 -10.82 -8.24 11.17
N ILE A 45 -11.34 -9.33 10.61
CA ILE A 45 -12.07 -9.33 9.32
C ILE A 45 -13.31 -8.42 9.37
N SER A 46 -14.03 -8.40 10.48
CA SER A 46 -15.21 -7.53 10.65
C SER A 46 -14.88 -6.04 10.63
N LYS A 47 -13.68 -5.66 11.09
CA LYS A 47 -13.17 -4.29 10.98
C LYS A 47 -12.79 -3.98 9.54
N PHE A 48 -12.10 -4.89 8.87
CA PHE A 48 -11.73 -4.76 7.46
C PHE A 48 -12.95 -4.53 6.56
N ILE A 49 -13.95 -5.41 6.62
CA ILE A 49 -15.18 -5.29 5.80
C ILE A 49 -15.89 -3.97 6.08
N ARG A 50 -16.04 -3.59 7.36
CA ARG A 50 -16.73 -2.36 7.74
C ARG A 50 -16.00 -1.12 7.22
N ASN A 51 -14.69 -1.07 7.36
CA ASN A 51 -13.89 0.05 6.85
C ASN A 51 -14.01 0.13 5.33
N ARG A 52 -13.95 -1.01 4.64
CA ARG A 52 -14.07 -1.07 3.17
C ARG A 52 -15.42 -0.53 2.68
N VAL A 53 -16.52 -0.88 3.36
CA VAL A 53 -17.90 -0.54 2.95
C VAL A 53 -18.34 0.86 3.43
N LEU A 54 -18.00 1.24 4.67
CA LEU A 54 -18.55 2.44 5.32
C LEU A 54 -17.60 3.64 5.35
N MET A 55 -16.34 3.49 4.92
CA MET A 55 -15.36 4.58 4.93
C MET A 55 -14.74 4.78 3.54
N PRO A 56 -15.52 5.19 2.53
CA PRO A 56 -15.01 5.42 1.18
C PRO A 56 -13.93 6.52 1.15
N GLU A 57 -14.01 7.55 2.00
CA GLU A 57 -12.94 8.54 2.13
C GLU A 57 -11.62 7.95 2.63
N ARG A 58 -11.62 6.92 3.50
CA ARG A 58 -10.38 6.22 3.88
C ARG A 58 -9.75 5.51 2.70
N ASN A 59 -10.58 4.91 1.84
CA ASN A 59 -10.06 4.25 0.64
C ASN A 59 -9.42 5.28 -0.30
N ALA A 60 -10.04 6.46 -0.47
CA ALA A 60 -9.47 7.55 -1.27
C ALA A 60 -8.13 8.06 -0.68
N ILE A 61 -8.10 8.35 0.62
CA ILE A 61 -6.87 8.79 1.32
C ILE A 61 -5.77 7.73 1.23
N ARG A 62 -6.12 6.43 1.31
CA ARG A 62 -5.14 5.34 1.17
C ARG A 62 -4.55 5.27 -0.23
N VAL A 63 -5.36 5.53 -1.25
CA VAL A 63 -4.89 5.61 -2.65
C VAL A 63 -3.99 6.82 -2.85
N GLU A 64 -4.39 7.99 -2.34
CA GLU A 64 -3.56 9.21 -2.40
C GLU A 64 -2.20 9.02 -1.73
N ARG A 65 -2.16 8.46 -0.51
CA ARG A 65 -0.88 8.16 0.16
C ARG A 65 0.00 7.21 -0.63
N LYS A 66 -0.58 6.14 -1.19
CA LYS A 66 0.17 5.21 -2.05
C LYS A 66 0.68 5.90 -3.32
N MET A 67 -0.05 6.87 -3.88
CA MET A 67 0.42 7.70 -4.99
C MET A 67 1.55 8.64 -4.56
N GLU A 68 1.46 9.28 -3.39
CA GLU A 68 2.53 10.12 -2.84
C GLU A 68 3.82 9.30 -2.61
N ASP A 69 3.68 8.09 -2.06
CA ASP A 69 4.80 7.16 -1.88
C ASP A 69 5.44 6.78 -3.23
N LEU A 70 4.63 6.49 -4.26
CA LEU A 70 5.16 6.22 -5.61
C LEU A 70 5.92 7.45 -6.16
N ILE A 71 5.33 8.65 -6.06
CA ILE A 71 5.97 9.89 -6.52
C ILE A 71 7.31 10.10 -5.79
N PHE A 72 7.36 9.83 -4.49
CA PHE A 72 8.58 9.93 -3.71
C PHE A 72 9.68 8.96 -4.20
N GLN A 73 9.32 7.71 -4.50
CA GLN A 73 10.28 6.73 -5.02
C GLN A 73 10.78 7.10 -6.42
N ILE A 74 9.90 7.61 -7.30
CA ILE A 74 10.29 8.15 -8.61
C ILE A 74 11.32 9.29 -8.45
N ARG A 75 11.10 10.21 -7.49
CA ARG A 75 12.05 11.30 -7.20
C ARG A 75 13.41 10.77 -6.74
N LYS A 76 13.45 9.78 -5.84
CA LYS A 76 14.72 9.15 -5.41
C LYS A 76 15.50 8.59 -6.59
N ILE A 77 14.82 7.96 -7.53
CA ILE A 77 15.45 7.39 -8.72
C ILE A 77 15.96 8.46 -9.67
N GLY A 78 15.21 9.54 -9.88
CA GLY A 78 15.72 10.69 -10.63
C GLY A 78 17.02 11.25 -10.03
N ILE A 79 17.10 11.35 -8.69
CA ILE A 79 18.32 11.79 -7.99
C ILE A 79 19.47 10.79 -8.18
N ASN A 80 19.22 9.48 -8.02
CA ASN A 80 20.25 8.45 -8.17
C ASN A 80 20.76 8.37 -9.61
N ILE A 81 19.88 8.42 -10.62
CA ILE A 81 20.25 8.50 -12.04
C ILE A 81 21.16 9.70 -12.27
N HIS A 82 20.76 10.87 -11.77
CA HIS A 82 21.52 12.10 -11.95
C HIS A 82 22.91 12.05 -11.29
N GLN A 83 23.05 11.37 -10.14
CA GLN A 83 24.34 11.14 -9.49
C GLN A 83 25.23 10.21 -10.31
N VAL A 84 24.68 9.12 -10.86
CA VAL A 84 25.43 8.18 -11.71
C VAL A 84 25.88 8.84 -13.01
N THR A 85 25.01 9.62 -13.67
CA THR A 85 25.38 10.38 -14.87
C THR A 85 26.50 11.36 -14.59
N ARG A 86 26.42 12.14 -13.49
CA ARG A 86 27.51 13.07 -13.12
C ARG A 86 28.84 12.36 -12.84
N LYS A 87 28.81 11.15 -12.25
CA LYS A 87 30.02 10.34 -12.01
C LYS A 87 30.62 9.77 -13.30
N MET A 88 29.77 9.36 -14.25
CA MET A 88 30.18 8.91 -15.58
C MET A 88 30.79 10.06 -16.39
N ASP A 89 30.17 11.24 -16.35
CA ASP A 89 30.69 12.46 -17.00
C ASP A 89 32.03 12.92 -16.40
N SER A 90 32.36 12.48 -15.18
CA SER A 90 33.63 12.77 -14.50
C SER A 90 34.67 11.63 -14.55
N GLU A 91 34.50 10.60 -15.40
CA GLU A 91 35.41 9.44 -15.53
C GLU A 91 35.58 8.56 -14.26
N PHE A 92 34.71 8.70 -13.25
CA PHE A 92 34.72 7.94 -11.98
C PHE A 92 33.56 6.94 -11.86
N GLY A 93 33.03 6.44 -12.99
CA GLY A 93 31.90 5.50 -12.99
C GLY A 93 32.33 4.06 -12.67
N GLU A 94 31.76 3.46 -11.62
CA GLU A 94 31.98 2.05 -11.27
C GLU A 94 30.81 1.16 -11.74
N LEU A 95 31.07 -0.10 -12.09
CA LEU A 95 30.04 -1.09 -12.46
C LEU A 95 28.98 -1.30 -11.34
N SER A 96 29.34 -1.03 -10.09
CA SER A 96 28.46 -1.07 -8.92
C SER A 96 27.32 -0.05 -9.00
N ASP A 97 27.55 1.12 -9.60
CA ASP A 97 26.56 2.19 -9.76
C ASP A 97 25.40 1.77 -10.70
N ILE A 98 25.69 0.98 -11.74
CA ILE A 98 24.67 0.43 -12.66
C ILE A 98 23.77 -0.59 -11.96
N GLN A 99 24.32 -1.32 -10.99
CA GLN A 99 23.58 -2.34 -10.24
C GLN A 99 22.56 -1.70 -9.29
N VAL A 100 22.95 -0.62 -8.62
CA VAL A 100 22.04 0.20 -7.78
C VAL A 100 20.87 0.74 -8.61
N LEU A 101 21.13 1.22 -9.83
CA LEU A 101 20.05 1.71 -10.71
C LEU A 101 19.06 0.61 -11.11
N LYS A 102 19.54 -0.61 -11.40
CA LYS A 102 18.66 -1.75 -11.71
C LYS A 102 17.79 -2.16 -10.52
N GLU A 103 18.33 -2.14 -9.31
CA GLU A 103 17.57 -2.48 -8.10
C GLU A 103 16.49 -1.44 -7.81
N GLU A 104 16.82 -0.16 -7.94
CA GLU A 104 15.86 0.91 -7.75
C GLU A 104 14.77 0.91 -8.86
N GLN A 105 15.13 0.63 -10.11
CA GLN A 105 14.15 0.44 -11.20
C GLN A 105 13.16 -0.68 -10.86
N LYS A 106 13.64 -1.82 -10.37
CA LYS A 106 12.79 -2.94 -9.97
C LYS A 106 11.79 -2.57 -8.87
N LYS A 107 12.21 -1.74 -7.90
CA LYS A 107 11.31 -1.22 -6.85
C LYS A 107 10.18 -0.37 -7.42
N ILE A 108 10.45 0.48 -8.43
CA ILE A 108 9.38 1.22 -9.13
C ILE A 108 8.43 0.24 -9.80
N GLU A 109 8.95 -0.73 -10.56
CA GLU A 109 8.11 -1.68 -11.31
C GLU A 109 7.13 -2.44 -10.39
N ASP A 110 7.61 -2.85 -9.22
CA ASP A 110 6.77 -3.55 -8.22
C ASP A 110 5.71 -2.62 -7.62
N LEU A 111 6.07 -1.38 -7.26
CA LEU A 111 5.11 -0.39 -6.75
C LEU A 111 4.05 -0.01 -7.80
N LEU A 112 4.44 0.07 -9.06
CA LEU A 112 3.55 0.43 -10.16
C LEU A 112 2.55 -0.71 -10.45
N LYS A 113 2.99 -1.97 -10.36
CA LYS A 113 2.10 -3.14 -10.41
C LYS A 113 1.10 -3.13 -9.26
N GLU A 114 1.52 -2.83 -8.03
CA GLU A 114 0.59 -2.72 -6.90
C GLU A 114 -0.47 -1.64 -7.11
N LEU A 115 -0.08 -0.46 -7.62
CA LEU A 115 -0.99 0.64 -7.90
C LEU A 115 -2.00 0.28 -9.00
N ILE A 116 -1.56 -0.35 -10.09
CA ILE A 116 -2.45 -0.84 -11.15
C ILE A 116 -3.45 -1.86 -10.58
N GLN A 117 -3.01 -2.81 -9.75
CA GLN A 117 -3.92 -3.79 -9.14
C GLN A 117 -4.96 -3.14 -8.22
N LEU A 118 -4.60 -2.08 -7.51
CA LEU A 118 -5.54 -1.33 -6.67
C LEU A 118 -6.60 -0.58 -7.49
N TYR A 119 -6.21 -0.02 -8.64
CA TYR A 119 -7.13 0.67 -9.55
C TYR A 119 -8.00 -0.31 -10.37
N ALA A 120 -7.48 -1.48 -10.75
CA ALA A 120 -8.20 -2.49 -11.53
C ALA A 120 -9.27 -3.26 -10.73
N ARG A 121 -9.26 -3.16 -9.39
CA ARG A 121 -10.28 -3.76 -8.50
C ARG A 121 -11.42 -2.78 -8.14
N ARG A 122 -11.49 -1.62 -8.80
CA ARG A 122 -12.62 -0.70 -8.74
C ARG A 122 -13.67 -1.03 -9.79
#